data_AF-A0A7C3N9Z6-F1
#
_entry.id   AF-A0A7C3N9Z6-F1
#
_cell.length_a   1.000
_cell.length_b   1.000
_cell.length_c   1.000
_cell.angle_alpha   90.00
_cell.angle_beta   90.00
_cell.angle_gamma   90.00
#
_symmetry.space_group_name_H-M   'P 1'
#
loop_
_entity.id
_entity.type
_entity.pdbx_description
1 polymer ?
#
loop_
_entity_poly.entity_id
_entity_poly.type
_entity_poly.pdbx_seq_one_letter_code
_entity_poly.pdbx_strand_id
1 'polypeptide(L)'
;MTLPSYNNQFLNQIKQGGAVMNDATRYGVQIRPVSDPNVQKYWRVVGVHHLTGPENMGNHHVYVDVLDEEGRRINGSRLILTQDGAAPVFAVVDKPANEAGTNFPMWSSTRATVAVQDALPSEAVTGLRSDHADEGVGNTWGHHSFYIVFQRTTRPATDDEATTGEPTTPEQPEPEPQPQTPSLPEAIAQAGQPLIIPLNPDAGFYKFAKQQNLGERLTREYDVQHQGRNYRAQIYEKGIVYAEVGDWGNIKIIPRTN
;
A
#
# COMPACT_ATOMS: atom_id res chain seq x y z
N MET A 1 1.43 -5.73 -25.02
CA MET A 1 0.72 -4.52 -24.57
C MET A 1 1.62 -3.81 -23.55
N THR A 2 1.44 -2.53 -23.20
CA THR A 2 2.27 -1.92 -22.12
C THR A 2 1.65 -2.23 -20.75
N LEU A 3 2.44 -2.27 -19.67
CA LEU A 3 1.88 -2.49 -18.32
C LEU A 3 0.78 -1.46 -17.96
N PRO A 4 0.97 -0.14 -18.20
CA PRO A 4 -0.10 0.83 -17.96
C PRO A 4 -1.37 0.61 -18.79
N SER A 5 -1.28 0.00 -19.98
CA SER A 5 -2.49 -0.32 -20.76
C SER A 5 -3.33 -1.46 -20.16
N TYR A 6 -2.73 -2.34 -19.34
CA TYR A 6 -3.49 -3.34 -18.60
C TYR A 6 -4.38 -2.72 -17.51
N ASN A 7 -3.98 -1.59 -16.90
CA ASN A 7 -4.85 -0.89 -15.94
C ASN A 7 -6.19 -0.53 -16.57
N ASN A 8 -6.15 0.10 -17.75
CA ASN A 8 -7.36 0.49 -18.46
C ASN A 8 -8.18 -0.73 -18.88
N GLN A 9 -7.54 -1.81 -19.33
CA GLN A 9 -8.25 -3.04 -19.68
C GLN A 9 -8.99 -3.63 -18.47
N PHE A 10 -8.31 -3.77 -17.33
CA PHE A 10 -8.90 -4.31 -16.11
C PHE A 10 -10.03 -3.43 -15.59
N LEU A 11 -9.81 -2.10 -15.52
CA LEU A 11 -10.83 -1.16 -15.09
C LEU A 11 -12.05 -1.17 -16.01
N ASN A 12 -11.85 -1.23 -17.33
CA ASN A 12 -12.95 -1.28 -18.29
C ASN A 12 -13.77 -2.56 -18.15
N GLN A 13 -13.11 -3.71 -17.96
CA GLN A 13 -13.78 -4.99 -17.71
C GLN A 13 -14.68 -4.91 -16.48
N ILE A 14 -14.18 -4.38 -15.37
CA ILE A 14 -14.95 -4.23 -14.12
C ILE A 14 -16.10 -3.23 -14.31
N LYS A 15 -15.85 -2.09 -14.96
CA LYS A 15 -16.88 -1.06 -15.23
C LYS A 15 -18.03 -1.57 -16.10
N GLN A 16 -17.76 -2.55 -16.96
CA GLN A 16 -18.77 -3.21 -17.80
C GLN A 16 -19.52 -4.36 -17.07
N GLY A 17 -19.30 -4.53 -15.76
CA GLY A 17 -19.91 -5.61 -14.97
C GLY A 17 -19.25 -6.98 -15.18
N GLY A 18 -18.08 -7.02 -15.82
CA GLY A 18 -17.31 -8.24 -15.99
C GLY A 18 -16.66 -8.72 -14.69
N ALA A 19 -16.34 -10.02 -14.64
CA ALA A 19 -15.54 -10.58 -13.56
C ALA A 19 -14.11 -10.02 -13.57
N VAL A 20 -13.45 -10.04 -12.41
CA VAL A 20 -12.02 -9.70 -12.27
C VAL A 20 -11.20 -10.60 -13.20
N MET A 21 -10.36 -9.98 -14.04
CA MET A 21 -9.48 -10.72 -14.94
C MET A 21 -8.32 -11.32 -14.14
N ASN A 22 -8.18 -12.65 -14.20
CA ASN A 22 -7.01 -13.35 -13.67
C ASN A 22 -6.62 -14.47 -14.64
N ASP A 23 -5.79 -14.15 -15.63
CA ASP A 23 -5.26 -15.16 -16.57
C ASP A 23 -4.12 -16.00 -15.96
N ALA A 24 -3.63 -15.60 -14.78
CA ALA A 24 -2.56 -16.27 -14.08
C ALA A 24 -3.04 -17.49 -13.27
N THR A 25 -4.35 -17.80 -13.29
CA THR A 25 -4.93 -18.96 -12.58
C THR A 25 -4.27 -20.29 -12.94
N ARG A 26 -3.86 -20.48 -14.20
CA ARG A 26 -3.14 -21.70 -14.65
C ARG A 26 -1.78 -21.90 -13.98
N TYR A 27 -1.22 -20.84 -13.40
CA TYR A 27 0.04 -20.84 -12.63
C TYR A 27 -0.19 -21.05 -11.12
N GLY A 28 -1.46 -21.26 -10.72
CA GLY A 28 -1.85 -21.38 -9.31
C GLY A 28 -1.98 -20.03 -8.61
N VAL A 29 -2.05 -18.92 -9.36
CA VAL A 29 -2.26 -17.58 -8.80
C VAL A 29 -3.73 -17.36 -8.50
N GLN A 30 -4.02 -16.99 -7.25
CA GLN A 30 -5.38 -16.82 -6.75
C GLN A 30 -5.55 -15.44 -6.13
N ILE A 31 -6.79 -14.95 -6.10
CA ILE A 31 -7.17 -13.75 -5.37
C ILE A 31 -7.87 -14.21 -4.08
N ARG A 32 -7.29 -13.86 -2.94
CA ARG A 32 -7.90 -14.06 -1.63
C ARG A 32 -8.74 -12.83 -1.28
N PRO A 33 -10.08 -12.97 -1.12
CA PRO A 33 -10.95 -11.85 -0.85
C PRO A 33 -10.79 -11.32 0.58
N VAL A 34 -11.23 -10.08 0.81
CA VAL A 34 -11.53 -9.59 2.17
C VAL A 34 -12.83 -10.26 2.62
N SER A 35 -12.74 -11.13 3.63
CA SER A 35 -13.84 -12.00 4.03
C SER A 35 -14.89 -11.33 4.91
N ASP A 36 -14.55 -10.26 5.63
CA ASP A 36 -15.49 -9.55 6.49
C ASP A 36 -16.50 -8.76 5.63
N PRO A 37 -17.79 -9.12 5.63
CA PRO A 37 -18.81 -8.44 4.84
C PRO A 37 -19.09 -7.01 5.33
N ASN A 38 -18.74 -6.69 6.58
CA ASN A 38 -18.94 -5.35 7.15
C ASN A 38 -17.90 -4.33 6.66
N VAL A 39 -16.82 -4.80 6.03
CA VAL A 39 -15.80 -3.93 5.44
C VAL A 39 -16.34 -3.28 4.18
N GLN A 40 -16.75 -2.01 4.32
CA GLN A 40 -17.29 -1.21 3.22
C GLN A 40 -16.19 -0.67 2.30
N LYS A 41 -15.04 -0.26 2.84
CA LYS A 41 -13.90 0.24 2.05
C LYS A 41 -12.70 -0.68 2.19
N TYR A 42 -12.12 -1.07 1.05
CA TYR A 42 -11.00 -2.00 1.00
C TYR A 42 -10.21 -1.82 -0.30
N TRP A 43 -9.01 -2.40 -0.35
CA TRP A 43 -8.24 -2.54 -1.58
C TRP A 43 -8.66 -3.82 -2.30
N ARG A 44 -9.29 -3.65 -3.47
CA ARG A 44 -9.74 -4.73 -4.34
C ARG A 44 -8.70 -5.01 -5.41
N VAL A 45 -8.45 -6.28 -5.74
CA VAL A 45 -7.71 -6.66 -6.95
C VAL A 45 -8.65 -6.51 -8.14
N VAL A 46 -8.28 -5.66 -9.10
CA VAL A 46 -9.06 -5.44 -10.33
C VAL A 46 -8.53 -6.22 -11.52
N GLY A 47 -7.28 -6.69 -11.45
CA GLY A 47 -6.76 -7.66 -12.41
C GLY A 47 -5.41 -8.23 -12.03
N VAL A 48 -5.16 -9.43 -12.54
CA VAL A 48 -3.89 -10.16 -12.46
C VAL A 48 -3.56 -10.69 -13.84
N HIS A 49 -2.33 -10.43 -14.31
CA HIS A 49 -1.84 -10.87 -15.59
C HIS A 49 -0.49 -11.57 -15.46
N HIS A 50 -0.33 -12.75 -16.03
CA HIS A 50 0.98 -13.37 -16.25
C HIS A 50 1.60 -12.79 -17.53
N LEU A 51 2.75 -12.14 -17.40
CA LEU A 51 3.39 -11.45 -18.53
C LEU A 51 3.79 -12.48 -19.60
N THR A 52 3.44 -12.20 -20.85
CA THR A 52 3.93 -13.00 -21.98
C THR A 52 5.46 -12.86 -22.11
N GLY A 53 6.13 -13.79 -22.80
CA GLY A 53 7.59 -13.71 -23.02
C GLY A 53 8.08 -12.36 -23.55
N PRO A 54 7.45 -11.77 -24.60
CA PRO A 54 7.78 -10.43 -25.07
C PRO A 54 7.59 -9.31 -24.04
N GLU A 55 6.63 -9.43 -23.13
CA GLU A 55 6.39 -8.45 -22.07
C GLU A 55 7.34 -8.64 -20.90
N ASN A 56 7.68 -9.89 -20.58
CA ASN A 56 8.52 -10.23 -19.45
C ASN A 56 10.00 -9.96 -19.73
N MET A 57 10.47 -10.20 -20.95
CA MET A 57 11.86 -9.98 -21.37
C MET A 57 12.90 -10.71 -20.48
N GLY A 58 12.55 -11.88 -19.92
CA GLY A 58 13.44 -12.66 -19.05
C GLY A 58 13.49 -12.17 -17.60
N ASN A 59 12.55 -11.34 -17.17
CA ASN A 59 12.43 -10.92 -15.78
C ASN A 59 11.76 -12.00 -14.91
N HIS A 60 11.80 -11.78 -13.60
CA HIS A 60 11.15 -12.62 -12.58
C HIS A 60 10.56 -11.74 -11.48
N HIS A 61 9.68 -10.81 -11.84
CA HIS A 61 9.16 -9.80 -10.94
C HIS A 61 7.64 -9.90 -10.75
N VAL A 62 7.17 -9.43 -9.61
CA VAL A 62 5.79 -9.01 -9.45
C VAL A 62 5.75 -7.50 -9.64
N TYR A 63 5.13 -7.04 -10.71
CA TYR A 63 4.87 -5.63 -11.00
C TYR A 63 3.50 -5.26 -10.45
N VAL A 64 3.39 -4.10 -9.81
CA VAL A 64 2.13 -3.72 -9.14
C VAL A 64 1.79 -2.25 -9.34
N ASP A 65 0.50 -2.00 -9.57
CA ASP A 65 -0.12 -0.68 -9.50
C ASP A 65 -1.19 -0.62 -8.40
N VAL A 66 -1.28 0.55 -7.76
CA VAL A 66 -2.30 0.85 -6.76
C VAL A 66 -3.04 2.12 -7.20
N LEU A 67 -4.37 2.00 -7.33
CA LEU A 67 -5.22 3.02 -7.93
C LEU A 67 -6.27 3.54 -6.93
N ASP A 68 -6.66 4.80 -7.08
CA ASP A 68 -7.82 5.39 -6.42
C ASP A 68 -9.14 4.88 -7.03
N GLU A 69 -10.26 5.31 -6.46
CA GLU A 69 -11.62 4.96 -6.88
C GLU A 69 -11.90 5.34 -8.34
N GLU A 70 -11.24 6.38 -8.85
CA GLU A 70 -11.40 6.84 -10.24
C GLU A 70 -10.43 6.15 -11.22
N GLY A 71 -9.52 5.33 -10.71
CA GLY A 71 -8.52 4.58 -11.49
C GLY A 71 -7.21 5.32 -11.71
N ARG A 72 -6.91 6.39 -10.95
CA ARG A 72 -5.63 7.10 -11.01
C ARG A 72 -4.63 6.46 -10.05
N ARG A 73 -3.37 6.37 -10.47
CA ARG A 73 -2.29 5.83 -9.61
C ARG A 73 -2.12 6.67 -8.35
N ILE A 74 -2.02 5.99 -7.21
CA ILE A 74 -1.66 6.60 -5.93
C ILE A 74 -0.17 6.34 -5.67
N ASN A 75 0.66 7.36 -5.95
CA ASN A 75 2.07 7.30 -5.55
C ASN A 75 2.19 7.40 -4.02
N GLY A 76 3.17 6.69 -3.46
CA GLY A 76 3.38 6.57 -2.02
C GLY A 76 2.62 5.40 -1.37
N SER A 77 1.70 4.73 -2.08
CA SER A 77 1.06 3.51 -1.60
C SER A 77 2.10 2.43 -1.28
N ARG A 78 1.93 1.76 -0.14
CA ARG A 78 2.83 0.70 0.31
C ARG A 78 2.25 -0.66 -0.01
N LEU A 79 3.10 -1.58 -0.42
CA LEU A 79 2.77 -2.98 -0.60
C LEU A 79 3.67 -3.84 0.25
N ILE A 80 3.14 -5.01 0.60
CA ILE A 80 3.87 -6.06 1.29
C ILE A 80 3.86 -7.31 0.40
N LEU A 81 5.03 -7.94 0.28
CA LEU A 81 5.19 -9.27 -0.25
C LEU A 81 5.60 -10.20 0.89
N THR A 82 4.85 -11.28 1.07
CA THR A 82 5.15 -12.32 2.07
C THR A 82 5.44 -13.65 1.39
N GLN A 83 6.36 -14.41 1.95
CA GLN A 83 6.72 -15.75 1.51
C GLN A 83 6.93 -16.64 2.74
N ASP A 84 6.62 -17.92 2.60
CA ASP A 84 6.81 -18.88 3.69
C ASP A 84 8.29 -18.97 4.09
N GLY A 85 8.55 -18.82 5.39
CA GLY A 85 9.90 -18.91 5.96
C GLY A 85 10.81 -17.72 5.68
N ALA A 86 10.31 -16.65 5.05
CA ALA A 86 11.07 -15.43 4.79
C ALA A 86 10.48 -14.22 5.50
N ALA A 87 11.33 -13.22 5.80
CA ALA A 87 10.86 -11.93 6.29
C ALA A 87 10.05 -11.22 5.18
N PRO A 88 8.97 -10.50 5.52
CA PRO A 88 8.23 -9.72 4.54
C PRO A 88 9.09 -8.66 3.84
N VAL A 89 8.84 -8.46 2.56
CA VAL A 89 9.47 -7.42 1.74
C VAL A 89 8.44 -6.31 1.50
N PHE A 90 8.89 -5.06 1.57
CA PHE A 90 8.03 -3.89 1.36
C PHE A 90 8.46 -3.12 0.12
N ALA A 91 7.49 -2.61 -0.61
CA ALA A 91 7.72 -1.73 -1.75
C ALA A 91 6.76 -0.54 -1.70
N VAL A 92 7.18 0.56 -2.33
CA VAL A 92 6.38 1.79 -2.44
C VAL A 92 6.10 2.04 -3.91
N VAL A 93 4.90 2.52 -4.22
CA VAL A 93 4.56 3.03 -5.55
C VAL A 93 5.26 4.37 -5.76
N ASP A 94 6.42 4.36 -6.40
CA ASP A 94 7.28 5.54 -6.61
C ASP A 94 7.75 5.72 -8.05
N LYS A 95 7.43 4.76 -8.93
CA LYS A 95 7.88 4.77 -10.32
C LYS A 95 7.02 5.69 -11.21
N PRO A 96 7.61 6.25 -12.28
CA PRO A 96 6.89 7.10 -13.23
C PRO A 96 5.69 6.41 -13.88
N ALA A 97 4.70 7.20 -14.32
CA ALA A 97 3.43 6.72 -14.85
C ALA A 97 3.54 5.87 -16.14
N ASN A 98 4.66 5.92 -16.86
CA ASN A 98 4.90 5.16 -18.08
C ASN A 98 5.38 3.72 -17.85
N GLU A 99 5.66 3.34 -16.60
CA GLU A 99 5.92 1.95 -16.19
C GLU A 99 5.04 1.56 -14.99
N ALA A 100 5.09 0.30 -14.56
CA ALA A 100 4.36 -0.16 -13.36
C ALA A 100 4.79 0.64 -12.11
N GLY A 101 3.85 0.91 -11.21
CA GLY A 101 4.07 1.76 -10.05
C GLY A 101 5.15 1.28 -9.08
N THR A 102 5.31 -0.03 -8.93
CA THR A 102 6.44 -0.65 -8.23
C THR A 102 6.68 -2.08 -8.68
N ASN A 103 7.72 -2.73 -8.15
CA ASN A 103 7.97 -4.15 -8.37
C ASN A 103 8.66 -4.84 -7.18
N PHE A 104 8.42 -6.14 -7.07
CA PHE A 104 9.18 -7.05 -6.19
C PHE A 104 9.95 -8.06 -7.04
N PRO A 105 11.26 -8.24 -6.83
CA PRO A 105 11.99 -9.34 -7.45
C PRO A 105 11.63 -10.68 -6.78
N MET A 106 11.48 -11.73 -7.56
CA MET A 106 11.19 -13.09 -7.09
C MET A 106 12.42 -14.00 -7.25
N TRP A 107 13.16 -14.20 -6.16
CA TRP A 107 14.41 -15.00 -6.18
C TRP A 107 14.25 -16.45 -5.72
N SER A 108 13.06 -16.87 -5.29
CA SER A 108 12.80 -18.20 -4.72
C SER A 108 11.67 -18.95 -5.42
N SER A 109 11.67 -20.27 -5.28
CA SER A 109 10.55 -21.16 -5.68
C SER A 109 9.38 -21.14 -4.68
N THR A 110 9.48 -20.36 -3.60
CA THR A 110 8.43 -20.27 -2.58
C THR A 110 7.31 -19.35 -3.05
N ARG A 111 6.07 -19.78 -2.78
CA ARG A 111 4.87 -19.04 -3.17
C ARG A 111 4.79 -17.72 -2.42
N ALA A 112 4.78 -16.63 -3.17
CA ALA A 112 4.61 -15.30 -2.63
C ALA A 112 3.12 -14.90 -2.57
N THR A 113 2.83 -14.01 -1.63
CA THR A 113 1.57 -13.29 -1.53
C THR A 113 1.83 -11.80 -1.55
N VAL A 114 1.07 -11.05 -2.33
CA VAL A 114 1.16 -9.58 -2.41
C VAL A 114 -0.17 -8.95 -2.00
N ALA A 115 -0.10 -7.90 -1.17
CA ALA A 115 -1.25 -7.10 -0.73
C ALA A 115 -0.83 -5.63 -0.53
N VAL A 116 -1.80 -4.72 -0.53
CA VAL A 116 -1.58 -3.33 -0.12
C VAL A 116 -1.45 -3.29 1.41
N GLN A 117 -0.41 -2.61 1.90
CA GLN A 117 -0.19 -2.38 3.33
C GLN A 117 -0.72 -0.99 3.72
N ASP A 118 -1.93 -0.95 4.24
CA ASP A 118 -2.66 0.27 4.59
C ASP A 118 -3.51 0.01 5.85
N ALA A 119 -4.17 1.05 6.37
CA ALA A 119 -5.22 0.92 7.39
C ALA A 119 -6.48 0.25 6.84
N LEU A 120 -6.76 0.40 5.53
CA LEU A 120 -7.84 -0.34 4.89
C LEU A 120 -7.46 -1.82 4.68
N PRO A 121 -8.40 -2.77 4.90
CA PRO A 121 -8.19 -4.15 4.52
C PRO A 121 -7.87 -4.29 3.02
N SER A 122 -7.06 -5.27 2.67
CA SER A 122 -6.68 -5.55 1.28
C SER A 122 -7.01 -6.98 0.92
N GLU A 123 -7.55 -7.16 -0.30
CA GLU A 123 -7.44 -8.45 -0.96
C GLU A 123 -5.96 -8.79 -1.17
N ALA A 124 -5.65 -10.07 -1.35
CA ALA A 124 -4.28 -10.50 -1.56
C ALA A 124 -4.18 -11.40 -2.79
N VAL A 125 -3.13 -11.22 -3.59
CA VAL A 125 -2.81 -12.14 -4.68
C VAL A 125 -1.82 -13.16 -4.14
N THR A 126 -2.22 -14.43 -4.14
CA THR A 126 -1.45 -15.55 -3.56
C THR A 126 -0.95 -16.49 -4.65
N GLY A 127 0.03 -17.33 -4.31
CA GLY A 127 0.49 -18.41 -5.19
C GLY A 127 1.51 -17.99 -6.25
N LEU A 128 1.98 -16.73 -6.20
CA LEU A 128 2.96 -16.15 -7.13
C LEU A 128 4.31 -16.87 -7.01
N ARG A 129 4.89 -17.32 -8.12
CA ARG A 129 6.21 -17.97 -8.17
C ARG A 129 6.83 -17.83 -9.55
N SER A 130 8.15 -17.85 -9.66
CA SER A 130 8.85 -17.70 -10.95
C SER A 130 9.30 -19.02 -11.58
N ASP A 131 9.32 -20.12 -10.82
CA ASP A 131 9.79 -21.46 -11.22
C ASP A 131 8.71 -22.25 -11.99
N HIS A 132 8.15 -21.64 -13.04
CA HIS A 132 7.29 -22.33 -14.00
C HIS A 132 8.12 -22.93 -15.14
N ALA A 133 7.51 -23.89 -15.84
CA ALA A 133 8.14 -24.51 -17.00
C ALA A 133 8.30 -23.50 -18.15
N ASP A 134 9.33 -23.70 -18.96
CA ASP A 134 9.63 -22.88 -20.13
C ASP A 134 8.42 -22.73 -21.07
N GLU A 135 8.15 -21.50 -21.48
CA GLU A 135 7.14 -21.14 -22.49
C GLU A 135 7.75 -20.44 -23.72
N GLY A 136 9.08 -20.37 -23.78
CA GLY A 136 9.84 -19.80 -24.88
C GLY A 136 10.65 -18.57 -24.48
N VAL A 137 11.10 -17.80 -25.48
CA VAL A 137 11.96 -16.63 -25.25
C VAL A 137 11.24 -15.62 -24.34
N GLY A 138 11.94 -15.21 -23.29
CA GLY A 138 11.44 -14.25 -22.30
C GLY A 138 10.67 -14.88 -21.13
N ASN A 139 10.16 -16.11 -21.27
CA ASN A 139 9.56 -16.91 -20.19
C ASN A 139 10.24 -18.29 -20.13
N THR A 140 11.44 -18.34 -19.58
CA THR A 140 12.20 -19.58 -19.34
C THR A 140 12.14 -19.96 -17.87
N TRP A 141 12.67 -21.12 -17.50
CA TRP A 141 12.70 -21.62 -16.14
C TRP A 141 13.23 -20.55 -15.17
N GLY A 142 12.40 -20.19 -14.18
CA GLY A 142 12.74 -19.16 -13.18
C GLY A 142 12.50 -17.72 -13.65
N HIS A 143 12.05 -17.49 -14.89
CA HIS A 143 11.81 -16.19 -15.48
C HIS A 143 10.34 -16.04 -15.87
N HIS A 144 9.45 -16.02 -14.88
CA HIS A 144 8.04 -15.68 -15.06
C HIS A 144 7.70 -14.49 -14.17
N SER A 145 7.02 -13.51 -14.74
CA SER A 145 6.58 -12.30 -14.03
C SER A 145 5.06 -12.16 -14.04
N PHE A 146 4.55 -11.40 -13.08
CA PHE A 146 3.13 -11.10 -12.97
C PHE A 146 2.90 -9.60 -12.84
N TYR A 147 1.77 -9.14 -13.34
CA TYR A 147 1.27 -7.78 -13.18
C TYR A 147 -0.02 -7.80 -12.37
N ILE A 148 -0.09 -6.98 -11.33
CA ILE A 148 -1.22 -6.91 -10.42
C ILE A 148 -1.69 -5.46 -10.33
N VAL A 149 -3.01 -5.25 -10.32
CA VAL A 149 -3.59 -3.93 -10.09
C VAL A 149 -4.55 -4.00 -8.92
N PHE A 150 -4.31 -3.16 -7.91
CA PHE A 150 -5.21 -2.91 -6.80
C PHE A 150 -5.95 -1.59 -7.02
N GLN A 151 -7.20 -1.53 -6.59
CA GLN A 151 -8.01 -0.32 -6.60
C GLN A 151 -8.71 -0.14 -5.25
N ARG A 152 -8.65 1.07 -4.69
CA ARG A 152 -9.49 1.43 -3.54
C ARG A 152 -10.95 1.35 -3.98
N THR A 153 -11.74 0.54 -3.27
CA THR A 153 -13.12 0.24 -3.65
C THR A 153 -14.03 0.40 -2.44
N THR A 154 -15.23 0.93 -2.68
CA THR A 154 -16.34 0.85 -1.72
C THR A 154 -17.28 -0.26 -2.18
N ARG A 155 -17.65 -1.20 -1.30
CA ARG A 155 -18.69 -2.20 -1.60
C ARG A 155 -19.99 -1.46 -1.93
N PRO A 156 -20.76 -1.89 -2.94
CA PRO A 156 -22.13 -1.43 -3.08
C PRO A 156 -22.89 -1.77 -1.80
N ALA A 157 -23.72 -0.85 -1.31
CA ALA A 157 -24.66 -1.18 -0.25
C ALA A 157 -25.53 -2.35 -0.75
N THR A 158 -25.62 -3.42 0.04
CA THR A 158 -26.59 -4.47 -0.22
C THR A 158 -27.97 -3.91 0.12
N ASP A 159 -28.72 -3.50 -0.90
CA ASP A 159 -30.13 -3.19 -0.78
C ASP A 159 -30.91 -4.49 -0.56
N ASP A 160 -30.93 -5.01 0.68
CA ASP A 160 -31.89 -6.03 1.13
C ASP A 160 -31.88 -6.13 2.67
N GLU A 161 -32.74 -5.33 3.32
CA GLU A 161 -33.84 -5.86 4.13
C GLU A 161 -34.78 -4.71 4.55
N ALA A 162 -35.87 -4.56 3.81
CA ALA A 162 -37.14 -4.10 4.37
C ALA A 162 -38.07 -5.31 4.40
N THR A 163 -38.60 -5.70 5.57
CA THR A 163 -40.03 -5.61 5.93
C THR A 163 -40.30 -6.22 7.33
N THR A 164 -41.01 -5.44 8.16
CA THR A 164 -41.94 -5.83 9.26
C THR A 164 -41.46 -6.51 10.54
N GLY A 165 -41.35 -5.70 11.60
CA GLY A 165 -41.76 -6.05 12.96
C GLY A 165 -42.64 -4.92 13.53
N GLU A 166 -43.72 -5.27 14.22
CA GLU A 166 -44.82 -4.44 14.76
C GLU A 166 -44.42 -3.26 15.68
N PRO A 167 -45.33 -2.28 15.90
CA PRO A 167 -45.05 -1.09 16.72
C PRO A 167 -45.04 -1.44 18.21
N THR A 168 -43.87 -1.41 18.83
CA THR A 168 -43.74 -1.33 20.28
C THR A 168 -43.59 0.12 20.74
N THR A 169 -44.44 0.46 21.71
CA THR A 169 -44.49 1.62 22.60
C THR A 169 -43.13 2.32 22.80
N PRO A 170 -43.05 3.67 22.75
CA PRO A 170 -41.80 4.36 22.99
C PRO A 170 -41.44 4.28 24.47
N GLU A 171 -40.47 3.45 24.81
CA GLU A 171 -39.72 3.55 26.06
C GLU A 171 -38.48 4.42 25.81
N GLN A 172 -38.37 5.45 26.65
CA GLN A 172 -37.38 6.52 26.60
C GLN A 172 -35.95 5.97 26.67
N PRO A 173 -35.05 6.26 25.71
CA PRO A 173 -33.66 5.81 25.82
C PRO A 173 -32.90 6.64 26.86
N GLU A 174 -32.30 5.91 27.80
CA GLU A 174 -31.20 6.33 28.67
C GLU A 174 -29.96 6.67 27.80
N PRO A 175 -29.14 7.68 28.15
CA PRO A 175 -28.06 8.13 27.26
C PRO A 175 -26.89 7.14 27.22
N GLU A 176 -26.63 6.56 26.04
CA GLU A 176 -25.42 5.78 25.75
C GLU A 176 -24.16 6.69 25.63
N PRO A 177 -22.98 6.23 26.06
CA PRO A 177 -21.75 7.00 26.04
C PRO A 177 -21.21 7.16 24.61
N GLN A 178 -20.97 8.41 24.19
CA GLN A 178 -20.43 8.73 22.86
C GLN A 178 -18.98 8.22 22.68
N PRO A 179 -18.59 7.74 21.47
CA PRO A 179 -17.22 7.36 21.17
C PRO A 179 -16.31 8.59 21.21
N GLN A 180 -15.40 8.62 22.18
CA GLN A 180 -14.44 9.71 22.34
C GLN A 180 -13.36 9.59 21.26
N THR A 181 -13.18 10.65 20.48
CA THR A 181 -12.06 10.79 19.54
C THR A 181 -10.76 10.80 20.34
N PRO A 182 -9.71 10.05 19.94
CA PRO A 182 -8.43 10.07 20.64
C PRO A 182 -7.90 11.50 20.66
N SER A 183 -7.28 11.88 21.78
CA SER A 183 -6.68 13.20 21.91
C SER A 183 -5.57 13.38 20.88
N LEU A 184 -5.30 14.62 20.48
CA LEU A 184 -4.24 14.94 19.51
C LEU A 184 -2.88 14.30 19.85
N PRO A 185 -2.44 14.22 21.13
CA PRO A 185 -1.23 13.49 21.51
C PRO A 185 -1.27 11.99 21.21
N GLU A 186 -2.41 11.33 21.40
CA GLU A 186 -2.58 9.89 21.15
C GLU A 186 -2.63 9.56 19.67
N ALA A 187 -3.28 10.41 18.86
CA ALA A 187 -3.29 10.29 17.41
C ALA A 187 -1.86 10.42 16.83
N ILE A 188 -1.06 11.33 17.37
CA ILE A 188 0.34 11.52 16.97
C ILE A 188 1.21 10.32 17.40
N ALA A 189 1.00 9.79 18.61
CA ALA A 189 1.74 8.63 19.10
C ALA A 189 1.44 7.37 18.29
N GLN A 190 0.15 7.11 17.98
CA GLN A 190 -0.26 5.95 17.18
C GLN A 190 0.26 6.02 15.74
N ALA A 191 0.32 7.21 15.14
CA ALA A 191 0.85 7.39 13.80
C ALA A 191 2.37 7.15 13.69
N GLY A 192 3.13 7.38 14.76
CA GLY A 192 4.59 7.22 14.79
C GLY A 192 5.08 5.78 15.01
N GLN A 193 4.28 4.95 15.70
CA GLN A 193 4.64 3.60 16.13
C GLN A 193 5.14 2.66 15.01
N PRO A 194 4.56 2.63 13.79
CA PRO A 194 5.00 1.72 12.73
C PRO A 194 6.21 2.20 11.93
N LEU A 195 6.81 3.36 12.26
CA LEU A 195 7.88 3.99 11.48
C LEU A 195 9.31 3.72 11.99
N ILE A 196 9.47 2.86 13.00
CA ILE A 196 10.75 2.58 13.66
C ILE A 196 11.53 1.48 12.93
N ILE A 197 12.54 1.81 12.08
CA ILE A 197 13.57 0.88 11.53
C ILE A 197 14.87 1.63 11.08
N PRO A 198 16.00 0.97 10.67
CA PRO A 198 17.37 1.09 11.18
C PRO A 198 18.25 2.25 10.63
N LEU A 199 19.46 2.40 11.20
CA LEU A 199 20.37 3.55 11.12
C LEU A 199 21.16 3.70 9.79
N ASN A 200 21.23 4.92 9.25
CA ASN A 200 22.07 5.35 8.12
C ASN A 200 22.94 6.53 8.60
N PRO A 201 24.25 6.31 8.87
CA PRO A 201 25.12 7.28 9.50
C PRO A 201 25.65 8.39 8.56
N ASP A 202 25.37 8.32 7.26
CA ASP A 202 25.92 9.28 6.29
C ASP A 202 25.00 10.48 5.97
N ALA A 203 23.75 10.44 6.43
CA ALA A 203 22.73 11.46 6.15
C ALA A 203 23.04 12.84 6.79
N GLY A 204 22.70 13.92 6.09
CA GLY A 204 22.94 15.30 6.54
C GLY A 204 22.28 15.63 7.88
N PHE A 205 21.03 15.21 8.08
CA PHE A 205 20.32 15.43 9.34
C PHE A 205 20.84 14.56 10.49
N TYR A 206 21.37 13.36 10.20
CA TYR A 206 22.08 12.57 11.21
C TYR A 206 23.36 13.29 11.69
N LYS A 207 24.13 13.86 10.76
CA LYS A 207 25.36 14.62 11.07
C LYS A 207 25.06 15.89 11.88
N PHE A 208 24.05 16.65 11.48
CA PHE A 208 23.63 17.87 12.19
C PHE A 208 23.09 17.57 13.60
N ALA A 209 22.23 16.55 13.74
CA ALA A 209 21.67 16.16 15.04
C ALA A 209 22.72 15.66 16.03
N LYS A 210 23.75 14.95 15.54
CA LYS A 210 24.92 14.56 16.35
C LYS A 210 25.73 15.77 16.82
N GLN A 211 25.89 16.80 15.99
CA GLN A 211 26.56 18.04 16.38
C GLN A 211 25.77 18.84 17.43
N GLN A 212 24.44 18.75 17.42
CA GLN A 212 23.55 19.47 18.33
C GLN A 212 23.12 18.65 19.57
N ASN A 213 23.68 17.44 19.76
CA ASN A 213 23.43 16.54 20.89
C ASN A 213 21.93 16.20 21.13
N LEU A 214 21.18 16.06 20.03
CA LEU A 214 19.71 15.93 20.05
C LEU A 214 19.20 14.51 20.39
N GLY A 215 20.11 13.56 20.59
CA GLY A 215 19.76 12.14 20.83
C GLY A 215 19.50 11.37 19.54
N GLU A 216 19.07 10.12 19.68
CA GLU A 216 18.87 9.21 18.55
C GLU A 216 17.65 9.61 17.71
N ARG A 217 17.69 9.26 16.42
CA ARG A 217 16.59 9.54 15.49
C ARG A 217 15.44 8.55 15.72
N LEU A 218 14.22 9.04 15.74
CA LEU A 218 13.02 8.23 15.96
C LEU A 218 12.22 7.98 14.67
N THR A 219 12.42 8.80 13.64
CA THR A 219 11.78 8.63 12.33
C THR A 219 12.76 8.83 11.17
N ARG A 220 12.37 8.41 9.97
CA ARG A 220 12.91 8.95 8.71
C ARG A 220 12.43 10.40 8.49
N GLU A 221 13.01 11.07 7.50
CA GLU A 221 12.44 12.31 6.98
C GLU A 221 11.07 12.04 6.35
N TYR A 222 10.12 12.92 6.61
CA TYR A 222 8.77 12.87 6.04
C TYR A 222 8.32 14.26 5.64
N ASP A 223 7.48 14.33 4.61
CA ASP A 223 6.92 15.59 4.15
C ASP A 223 5.56 15.84 4.79
N VAL A 224 5.32 17.09 5.17
CA VAL A 224 4.06 17.59 5.74
C VAL A 224 3.63 18.77 4.90
N GLN A 225 2.41 18.71 4.37
CA GLN A 225 1.80 19.86 3.72
C GLN A 225 1.00 20.68 4.75
N HIS A 226 1.29 21.97 4.85
CA HIS A 226 0.58 22.89 5.74
C HIS A 226 0.34 24.23 5.03
N GLN A 227 -0.92 24.66 4.95
CA GLN A 227 -1.33 25.91 4.29
C GLN A 227 -0.78 26.07 2.86
N GLY A 228 -0.76 24.98 2.09
CA GLY A 228 -0.28 24.96 0.70
C GLY A 228 1.24 24.92 0.53
N ARG A 229 2.02 24.87 1.63
CA ARG A 229 3.48 24.74 1.62
C ARG A 229 3.91 23.35 2.05
N ASN A 230 4.99 22.85 1.45
CA ASN A 230 5.57 21.54 1.80
C ASN A 230 6.74 21.73 2.74
N TYR A 231 6.73 21.02 3.86
CA TYR A 231 7.80 20.99 4.84
C TYR A 231 8.37 19.59 4.93
N ARG A 232 9.69 19.46 5.04
CA ARG A 232 10.34 18.20 5.38
C ARG A 232 10.71 18.21 6.85
N ALA A 233 10.31 17.19 7.57
CA ALA A 233 10.54 17.06 9.01
C ALA A 233 11.14 15.69 9.38
N GLN A 234 11.82 15.64 10.52
CA GLN A 234 12.35 14.42 11.12
C GLN A 234 12.31 14.51 12.64
N ILE A 235 11.93 13.43 13.31
CA ILE A 235 11.82 13.37 14.76
C ILE A 235 13.07 12.72 15.37
N TYR A 236 13.53 13.33 16.45
CA TYR A 236 14.60 12.88 17.34
C TYR A 236 14.07 12.75 18.78
N GLU A 237 14.82 12.05 19.63
CA GLU A 237 14.50 11.87 21.06
C GLU A 237 14.15 13.19 21.76
N LYS A 238 14.86 14.29 21.47
CA LYS A 238 14.69 15.57 22.17
C LYS A 238 13.98 16.65 21.37
N GLY A 239 13.54 16.37 20.14
CA GLY A 239 12.90 17.39 19.30
C GLY A 239 12.61 16.96 17.88
N ILE A 240 11.87 17.80 17.16
CA ILE A 240 11.54 17.65 15.74
C ILE A 240 12.29 18.72 14.96
N VAL A 241 13.04 18.31 13.95
CA VAL A 241 13.74 19.20 13.03
C VAL A 241 12.91 19.32 11.77
N TYR A 242 12.68 20.52 11.24
CA TYR A 242 11.95 20.72 9.99
C TYR A 242 12.38 21.96 9.20
N ALA A 243 12.15 21.96 7.89
CA ALA A 243 12.35 23.10 6.99
C ALA A 243 11.32 23.08 5.86
N GLU A 244 11.07 24.24 5.22
CA GLU A 244 10.29 24.28 3.98
C GLU A 244 11.10 23.61 2.86
N VAL A 245 10.46 22.76 2.05
CA VAL A 245 11.13 22.02 0.98
C VAL A 245 11.69 23.00 -0.04
N GLY A 246 13.01 23.05 -0.17
CA GLY A 246 13.73 24.00 -1.01
C GLY A 246 14.37 25.18 -0.26
N ASP A 247 14.01 25.41 1.02
CA ASP A 247 14.60 26.43 1.91
C ASP A 247 15.45 25.78 3.01
N TRP A 248 16.48 25.02 2.60
CA TRP A 248 17.34 24.26 3.51
C TRP A 248 18.25 25.12 4.39
N GLY A 249 18.34 26.43 4.13
CA GLY A 249 19.06 27.37 4.98
C GLY A 249 18.30 27.78 6.24
N ASN A 250 17.01 27.43 6.35
CA ASN A 250 16.09 27.91 7.38
C ASN A 250 15.48 26.76 8.19
N ILE A 251 16.37 25.91 8.74
CA ILE A 251 15.99 24.75 9.55
C ILE A 251 15.53 25.21 10.94
N LYS A 252 14.40 24.68 11.40
CA LYS A 252 13.78 25.00 12.69
C LYS A 252 13.63 23.74 13.55
N ILE A 253 13.57 23.95 14.86
CA ILE A 253 13.45 22.88 15.85
C ILE A 253 12.20 23.12 16.71
N ILE A 254 11.44 22.05 16.93
CA ILE A 254 10.39 21.97 17.94
C ILE A 254 10.92 21.08 19.07
N PRO A 255 11.20 21.60 20.27
CA PRO A 255 11.66 20.77 21.37
C PRO A 255 10.58 19.77 21.81
N ARG A 256 10.99 18.54 22.15
CA ARG A 256 10.13 17.55 22.81
C ARG A 256 10.51 17.48 24.28
N THR A 257 9.56 17.84 25.15
CA THR A 257 9.62 17.43 26.55
C THR A 257 9.13 15.99 26.63
N ASN A 258 9.98 15.11 27.18
CA ASN A 258 9.59 13.74 27.53
C ASN A 258 8.56 13.74 28.66
#